data_AF-A0A5C8IZN8-F1
#
_entry.id   AF-A0A5C8IZN8-F1
#
_cell.length_a   1.000
_cell.length_b   1.000
_cell.length_c   1.000
_cell.angle_alpha   90.00
_cell.angle_beta   90.00
_cell.angle_gamma   90.00
#
_symmetry.space_group_name_H-M   'P 1'
#
loop_
_entity.id
_entity.type
_entity.pdbx_description
1 polymer ?
#
loop_
_entity_poly.entity_id
_entity_poly.type
_entity_poly.pdbx_seq_one_letter_code
_entity_poly.pdbx_strand_id
1 'polypeptide(L)'
;MKQAELKATERELIKLIQFFKKRATQLMDSGEISTEHTQLTTACENLETQLYNHAQNRSAILDKRERLNQLIEDNAQCPTCQKVDMLKRTGSTTTERGWKCNTYKCRRCNITFTWNRPNNPWDMVKFLEAYIAELEQGILVEENEELKAHTENAIVQLNDSLSRLRPVLDTSDEEMEALAVKEKEMDRLIHQFKNYLLIEKIKLDTYQEPE
;
A
#
# COMPACT_ATOMS: atom_id res chain seq x y z
N MET A 1 -2.94 -6.09 19.90
CA MET A 1 -3.30 -5.54 18.58
C MET A 1 -2.53 -4.23 18.41
N LYS A 2 -1.79 -4.04 17.32
CA LYS A 2 -1.20 -2.72 17.01
C LYS A 2 -2.37 -1.73 16.87
N GLN A 3 -2.32 -0.62 17.58
CA GLN A 3 -3.30 0.47 17.44
C GLN A 3 -3.28 0.93 15.97
N ALA A 4 -4.45 1.06 15.35
CA ALA A 4 -4.54 1.47 13.95
C ALA A 4 -3.89 2.86 13.76
N GLU A 5 -3.05 3.00 12.74
CA GLU A 5 -2.32 4.25 12.51
C GLU A 5 -3.26 5.29 11.89
N LEU A 6 -3.80 6.15 12.76
CA LEU A 6 -4.67 7.25 12.40
C LEU A 6 -3.86 8.44 11.86
N LYS A 7 -4.37 9.07 10.80
CA LYS A 7 -3.86 10.35 10.28
C LYS A 7 -4.03 11.47 11.30
N ALA A 8 -3.33 12.59 11.10
CA ALA A 8 -3.45 13.76 11.98
C ALA A 8 -4.90 14.27 12.07
N THR A 9 -5.57 14.39 10.93
CA THR A 9 -6.97 14.84 10.82
C THR A 9 -7.96 13.90 11.52
N GLU A 10 -7.78 12.59 11.34
CA GLU A 10 -8.57 11.55 12.02
C GLU A 10 -8.38 11.61 13.55
N ARG A 11 -7.13 11.79 14.02
CA ARG A 11 -6.81 11.94 15.45
C ARG A 11 -7.44 13.19 16.06
N GLU A 12 -7.43 14.30 15.33
CA GLU A 12 -8.09 15.53 15.79
C GLU A 12 -9.60 15.35 15.91
N LEU A 13 -10.24 14.68 14.96
CA LEU A 13 -11.67 14.42 15.03
C LEU A 13 -12.03 13.49 16.19
N ILE A 14 -11.23 12.45 16.44
CA ILE A 14 -11.42 11.55 17.59
C ILE A 14 -11.31 12.31 18.91
N LYS A 15 -10.37 13.27 19.03
CA LYS A 15 -10.28 14.13 20.23
C LYS A 15 -11.56 14.95 20.45
N LEU A 16 -12.14 15.49 19.38
CA LEU A 16 -13.42 16.21 19.45
C LEU A 16 -14.56 15.27 19.84
N ILE A 17 -14.66 14.09 19.21
CA ILE A 17 -15.64 13.06 19.57
C ILE A 17 -15.55 12.70 21.05
N GLN A 18 -14.34 12.49 21.57
CA GLN A 18 -14.13 12.16 22.99
C GLN A 18 -14.55 13.29 23.92
N PHE A 19 -14.39 14.55 23.52
CA PHE A 19 -14.90 15.69 24.28
C PHE A 19 -16.44 15.63 24.40
N PHE A 20 -17.15 15.44 23.28
CA PHE A 20 -18.61 15.34 23.29
C PHE A 20 -19.12 14.11 24.03
N LYS A 21 -18.43 12.97 23.93
CA LYS A 21 -18.76 11.76 24.72
C LYS A 21 -18.69 12.01 26.22
N LYS A 22 -17.58 12.58 26.71
CA LYS A 22 -17.43 12.90 28.15
C LYS A 22 -18.52 13.85 28.64
N ARG A 23 -18.85 14.85 27.83
CA ARG A 23 -19.92 15.80 28.13
C ARG A 23 -21.29 15.13 28.18
N ALA A 24 -21.58 14.24 27.22
CA ALA A 24 -22.83 13.48 27.21
C ALA A 24 -22.97 12.62 28.47
N THR A 25 -21.90 11.96 28.92
CA THR A 25 -21.90 11.22 30.19
C THR A 25 -22.25 12.13 31.38
N GLN A 26 -21.65 13.33 31.46
CA GLN A 26 -21.98 14.30 32.50
C GLN A 26 -23.45 14.75 32.47
N LEU A 27 -24.01 14.96 31.28
CA LEU A 27 -25.42 15.35 31.11
C LEU A 27 -26.39 14.19 31.43
N MET A 28 -25.99 12.94 31.22
CA MET A 28 -26.74 11.77 31.70
C MET A 28 -26.75 11.73 33.22
N ASP A 29 -25.61 11.96 33.86
CA ASP A 29 -25.47 11.93 35.31
C ASP A 29 -26.26 13.08 35.99
N SER A 30 -26.36 14.24 35.34
CA SER A 30 -27.15 15.38 35.84
C SER A 30 -28.65 15.29 35.51
N GLY A 31 -29.07 14.34 34.66
CA GLY A 31 -30.45 14.18 34.22
C GLY A 31 -30.93 15.21 33.19
N GLU A 32 -30.02 16.00 32.62
CA GLU A 32 -30.32 17.08 31.65
C GLU A 32 -30.14 16.63 30.18
N ILE A 33 -30.08 15.32 29.92
CA ILE A 33 -29.84 14.83 28.56
C ILE A 33 -31.05 15.08 27.64
N SER A 34 -30.81 15.87 26.59
CA SER A 34 -31.76 16.06 25.50
C SER A 34 -31.69 14.92 24.48
N THR A 35 -32.75 14.76 23.70
CA THR A 35 -32.79 13.83 22.55
C THR A 35 -31.70 14.16 21.52
N GLU A 36 -31.41 15.45 21.32
CA GLU A 36 -30.36 15.93 20.41
C GLU A 36 -28.96 15.50 20.87
N HIS A 37 -28.66 15.58 22.18
CA HIS A 37 -27.38 15.11 22.72
C HIS A 37 -27.20 13.59 22.54
N THR A 38 -28.28 12.82 22.65
CA THR A 38 -28.25 11.37 22.43
C THR A 38 -27.96 11.02 20.96
N GLN A 39 -28.58 11.75 20.02
CA GLN A 39 -28.34 11.59 18.58
C GLN A 39 -26.90 11.97 18.22
N LEU A 40 -26.40 13.08 18.75
CA LEU A 40 -25.02 13.53 18.54
C LEU A 40 -24.00 12.50 19.05
N THR A 41 -24.23 11.95 20.25
CA THR A 41 -23.35 10.95 20.86
C THR A 41 -23.30 9.67 20.03
N THR A 42 -24.47 9.18 19.61
CA THR A 42 -24.57 8.01 18.72
C THR A 42 -23.86 8.26 17.38
N ALA A 43 -24.03 9.43 16.78
CA ALA A 43 -23.34 9.79 15.54
C ALA A 43 -21.81 9.83 15.71
N CYS A 44 -21.34 10.38 16.83
CA CYS A 44 -19.92 10.40 17.19
C CYS A 44 -19.34 8.99 17.37
N GLU A 45 -20.08 8.08 18.01
CA GLU A 45 -19.69 6.67 18.20
C GLU A 45 -19.57 5.90 16.88
N ASN A 46 -20.57 6.06 16.02
CA ASN A 46 -20.58 5.45 14.70
C ASN A 46 -19.40 5.96 13.86
N LEU A 47 -19.13 7.26 13.89
CA LEU A 47 -18.02 7.84 13.16
C LEU A 47 -16.66 7.39 13.71
N GLU A 48 -16.48 7.37 15.03
CA GLU A 48 -15.26 6.86 15.64
C GLU A 48 -14.97 5.41 15.20
N THR A 49 -16.00 4.56 15.22
CA THR A 49 -15.89 3.16 14.76
C THR A 49 -15.53 3.09 13.27
N GLN A 50 -16.17 3.90 12.43
CA GLN A 50 -15.86 3.96 10.99
C GLN A 50 -14.41 4.40 10.74
N LEU A 51 -13.89 5.39 11.48
CA LEU A 51 -12.51 5.87 11.36
C LEU A 51 -11.50 4.77 11.70
N TYR A 52 -11.70 4.07 12.82
CA TYR A 52 -10.81 2.97 13.19
C TYR A 52 -10.85 1.82 12.19
N ASN A 53 -12.04 1.43 11.72
CA ASN A 53 -12.18 0.39 10.70
C ASN A 53 -11.51 0.80 9.38
N HIS A 54 -11.67 2.05 8.97
CA HIS A 54 -11.02 2.58 7.78
C HIS A 54 -9.49 2.58 7.91
N ALA A 55 -8.96 3.05 9.05
CA ALA A 55 -7.52 3.06 9.32
C ALA A 55 -6.92 1.64 9.36
N GLN A 56 -7.64 0.67 9.93
CA GLN A 56 -7.23 -0.74 9.91
C GLN A 56 -7.21 -1.29 8.48
N ASN A 57 -8.24 -1.03 7.69
CA ASN A 57 -8.30 -1.48 6.29
C ASN A 57 -7.19 -0.86 5.45
N ARG A 58 -6.94 0.46 5.58
CA ARG A 58 -5.80 1.14 4.96
C ARG A 58 -4.50 0.42 5.28
N SER A 59 -4.23 0.15 6.56
CA SER A 59 -3.01 -0.55 6.99
C SER A 59 -2.89 -1.93 6.36
N ALA A 60 -3.99 -2.70 6.32
CA ALA A 60 -3.98 -4.05 5.76
C ALA A 60 -3.68 -4.06 4.25
N ILE A 61 -4.28 -3.14 3.48
CA ILE A 61 -4.04 -3.00 2.04
C ILE A 61 -2.59 -2.59 1.77
N LEU A 62 -2.06 -1.60 2.51
CA LEU A 62 -0.68 -1.16 2.37
C LEU A 62 0.33 -2.25 2.73
N ASP A 63 0.07 -3.00 3.81
CA ASP A 63 0.91 -4.14 4.21
C ASP A 63 0.90 -5.24 3.15
N LYS A 64 -0.26 -5.55 2.56
CA LYS A 64 -0.37 -6.51 1.46
C LYS A 64 0.43 -6.06 0.24
N ARG A 65 0.30 -4.78 -0.14
CA ARG A 65 1.05 -4.18 -1.25
C ARG A 65 2.55 -4.26 -1.03
N GLU A 66 3.01 -3.97 0.19
CA GLU A 66 4.42 -4.01 0.53
C GLU A 66 4.98 -5.44 0.53
N ARG A 67 4.20 -6.43 0.99
CA ARG A 67 4.61 -7.84 0.86
C ARG A 67 4.78 -8.26 -0.59
N LEU A 68 3.91 -7.79 -1.49
CA LEU A 68 4.05 -8.05 -2.92
C LEU A 68 5.33 -7.40 -3.48
N ASN A 69 5.64 -6.16 -3.11
CA ASN A 69 6.91 -5.52 -3.49
C ASN A 69 8.14 -6.36 -3.10
N GLN A 70 8.08 -7.06 -1.98
CA GLN A 70 9.16 -7.88 -1.44
C GLN A 70 9.21 -9.31 -2.00
N LEU A 71 8.25 -9.69 -2.87
CA LEU A 71 8.14 -11.06 -3.40
C LEU A 71 9.30 -11.42 -4.33
N ILE A 72 9.94 -10.43 -4.96
CA ILE A 72 11.06 -10.66 -5.86
C ILE A 72 12.35 -10.82 -5.06
N GLU A 73 12.83 -12.06 -4.96
CA GLU A 73 14.14 -12.36 -4.40
C GLU A 73 15.26 -11.88 -5.33
N ASP A 74 16.23 -11.17 -4.75
CA ASP A 74 17.36 -10.66 -5.50
C ASP A 74 18.51 -11.69 -5.51
N ASN A 75 18.60 -12.43 -6.61
CA ASN A 75 19.65 -13.42 -6.86
C ASN A 75 20.82 -12.84 -7.66
N ALA A 76 21.13 -11.55 -7.48
CA ALA A 76 22.25 -10.91 -8.16
C ALA A 76 23.59 -11.57 -7.87
N GLN A 77 24.42 -11.70 -8.92
CA GLN A 77 25.79 -12.19 -8.84
C GLN A 77 26.74 -11.16 -9.43
N CYS A 78 27.94 -11.04 -8.87
CA CYS A 78 28.97 -10.19 -9.48
C CYS A 78 29.30 -10.71 -10.88
N PRO A 79 29.22 -9.91 -11.95
CA PRO A 79 29.51 -10.38 -13.31
C PRO A 79 30.97 -10.79 -13.50
N THR A 80 31.89 -10.30 -12.64
CA THR A 80 33.32 -10.61 -12.74
C THR A 80 33.75 -11.79 -11.87
N CYS A 81 33.28 -11.88 -10.62
CA CYS A 81 33.72 -12.93 -9.69
C CYS A 81 32.62 -13.90 -9.25
N GLN A 82 31.38 -13.71 -9.70
CA GLN A 82 30.20 -14.53 -9.43
C GLN A 82 29.85 -14.70 -7.94
N LYS A 83 30.52 -13.96 -7.05
CA LYS A 83 30.28 -13.98 -5.60
C LYS A 83 29.09 -13.08 -5.24
N VAL A 84 28.09 -13.69 -4.59
CA VAL A 84 26.87 -13.03 -4.09
C VAL A 84 27.12 -12.33 -2.76
N ASP A 85 27.85 -12.98 -1.86
CA ASP A 85 28.21 -12.52 -0.51
C ASP A 85 29.02 -11.21 -0.50
N MET A 86 29.69 -10.92 -1.62
CA MET A 86 30.50 -9.73 -1.81
C MET A 86 29.73 -8.53 -2.36
N LEU A 87 28.41 -8.64 -2.56
CA LEU A 87 27.59 -7.58 -3.12
C LEU A 87 27.00 -6.68 -2.01
N LYS A 88 27.10 -5.37 -2.21
CA LYS A 88 26.36 -4.37 -1.42
C LYS A 88 25.40 -3.65 -2.35
N ARG A 89 24.10 -3.66 -2.03
CA ARG A 89 23.12 -2.82 -2.71
C ARG A 89 23.46 -1.34 -2.48
N THR A 90 23.63 -0.58 -3.56
CA THR A 90 23.95 0.85 -3.52
C THR A 90 22.75 1.72 -3.86
N GLY A 91 21.75 1.18 -4.57
CA GLY A 91 20.54 1.90 -4.93
C GLY A 91 19.66 1.12 -5.89
N SER A 92 18.86 1.86 -6.65
CA SER A 92 18.07 1.35 -7.76
C SER A 92 18.11 2.33 -8.93
N THR A 93 18.04 1.81 -10.14
CA THR A 93 18.03 2.61 -11.37
C THR A 93 16.89 2.12 -12.26
N THR A 94 16.26 3.05 -12.97
CA THR A 94 15.26 2.73 -14.00
C THR A 94 15.97 2.47 -15.33
N THR A 95 15.72 1.32 -15.95
CA THR A 95 16.28 0.96 -17.27
C THR A 95 15.62 1.75 -18.40
N GLU A 96 16.17 1.67 -19.61
CA GLU A 96 15.57 2.28 -20.81
C GLU A 96 14.16 1.75 -21.10
N ARG A 97 13.88 0.49 -20.75
CA ARG A 97 12.55 -0.13 -20.84
C ARG A 97 11.60 0.29 -19.71
N GLY A 98 12.05 1.17 -18.80
CA GLY A 98 11.25 1.71 -17.69
C GLY A 98 11.21 0.85 -16.44
N TRP A 99 11.99 -0.24 -16.37
CA TRP A 99 11.96 -1.16 -15.24
C TRP A 99 12.87 -0.71 -14.10
N LYS A 100 12.40 -0.77 -12.86
CA LYS A 100 13.26 -0.49 -11.69
C LYS A 100 14.09 -1.73 -11.35
N CYS A 101 15.40 -1.56 -11.41
CA CYS A 101 16.36 -2.61 -11.10
C CYS A 101 17.29 -2.18 -9.96
N ASN A 102 17.86 -3.15 -9.24
CA ASN A 102 18.80 -2.87 -8.15
C ASN A 102 20.22 -2.64 -8.69
N THR A 103 20.92 -1.69 -8.08
CA THR A 103 22.33 -1.40 -8.36
C THR A 103 23.20 -1.93 -7.23
N TYR A 104 24.29 -2.59 -7.61
CA TYR A 104 25.20 -3.28 -6.71
C TYR A 104 26.63 -2.78 -6.87
N LYS A 105 27.34 -2.71 -5.75
CA LYS A 105 28.80 -2.62 -5.72
C LYS A 105 29.39 -3.93 -5.21
N CYS A 106 30.24 -4.57 -6.01
CA CYS A 106 31.01 -5.73 -5.56
C CYS A 106 32.21 -5.24 -4.74
N ARG A 107 32.31 -5.65 -3.47
CA ARG A 107 33.41 -5.27 -2.58
C ARG A 107 34.75 -5.90 -2.99
N ARG A 108 34.71 -7.07 -3.62
CA ARG A 108 35.91 -7.79 -4.09
C ARG A 108 36.46 -7.23 -5.40
N CYS A 109 35.61 -7.03 -6.39
CA CYS A 109 36.01 -6.54 -7.72
C CYS A 109 36.01 -5.01 -7.81
N ASN A 110 35.45 -4.32 -6.81
CA ASN A 110 35.28 -2.87 -6.77
C ASN A 110 34.53 -2.27 -7.98
N ILE A 111 33.71 -3.07 -8.66
CA ILE A 111 32.84 -2.63 -9.75
C ILE A 111 31.45 -2.29 -9.23
N THR A 112 30.77 -1.39 -9.94
CA THR A 112 29.35 -1.09 -9.76
C THR A 112 28.60 -1.54 -11.01
N PHE A 113 27.49 -2.24 -10.83
CA PHE A 113 26.65 -2.70 -11.94
C PHE A 113 25.17 -2.67 -11.53
N THR A 114 24.30 -2.53 -12.52
CA THR A 114 22.85 -2.67 -12.33
C THR A 114 22.45 -4.08 -12.72
N TRP A 115 21.71 -4.76 -11.84
CA TRP A 115 21.18 -6.07 -12.13
C TRP A 115 20.13 -5.96 -13.23
N ASN A 116 20.15 -6.87 -14.19
CA ASN A 116 19.27 -6.79 -15.36
C ASN A 116 17.82 -7.20 -15.05
N ARG A 117 17.55 -7.79 -13.88
CA ARG A 117 16.20 -8.17 -13.47
C ARG A 117 15.54 -7.09 -12.61
N PRO A 118 14.24 -6.81 -12.82
CA PRO A 118 13.52 -5.86 -11.99
C PRO A 118 13.45 -6.26 -10.52
N ASN A 119 13.29 -5.26 -9.65
CA ASN A 119 13.27 -5.44 -8.20
C ASN A 119 11.86 -5.44 -7.58
N ASN A 120 10.82 -5.44 -8.40
CA ASN A 120 9.42 -5.42 -7.99
C ASN A 120 8.60 -6.27 -8.97
N PRO A 121 7.47 -6.86 -8.53
CA PRO A 121 6.74 -7.82 -9.35
C PRO A 121 6.01 -7.18 -10.54
N TRP A 122 5.60 -5.91 -10.46
CA TRP A 122 4.95 -5.20 -11.59
C TRP A 122 5.89 -5.06 -12.79
N ASP A 123 7.12 -4.63 -12.55
CA ASP A 123 8.12 -4.55 -13.61
C ASP A 123 8.60 -5.95 -14.01
N MET A 124 8.63 -6.92 -13.08
CA MET A 124 8.98 -8.31 -13.38
C MET A 124 8.01 -8.93 -14.40
N VAL A 125 6.70 -8.68 -14.29
CA VAL A 125 5.72 -9.16 -15.28
C VAL A 125 6.10 -8.66 -16.68
N LYS A 126 6.34 -7.36 -16.83
CA LYS A 126 6.72 -6.75 -18.12
C LYS A 126 8.05 -7.28 -18.63
N PHE A 127 9.00 -7.53 -17.73
CA PHE A 127 10.28 -8.15 -18.06
C PHE A 127 10.09 -9.57 -18.60
N LEU A 128 9.27 -10.39 -17.94
CA LEU A 128 9.00 -11.77 -18.36
C LEU A 128 8.25 -11.82 -19.69
N GLU A 129 7.29 -10.92 -19.93
CA GLU A 129 6.60 -10.80 -21.22
C GLU A 129 7.59 -10.48 -22.36
N ALA A 130 8.49 -9.51 -22.14
CA ALA A 130 9.52 -9.18 -23.12
C ALA A 130 10.53 -10.32 -23.32
N TYR A 131 10.89 -11.01 -22.25
CA TYR A 131 11.82 -12.14 -22.30
C TYR A 131 11.22 -13.34 -23.03
N ILE A 132 9.95 -13.66 -22.81
CA ILE A 132 9.23 -14.70 -23.55
C ILE A 132 9.23 -14.38 -25.05
N ALA A 133 8.92 -13.13 -25.43
CA ALA A 133 8.95 -12.73 -26.83
C ALA A 133 10.34 -12.89 -27.48
N GLU A 134 11.42 -12.62 -26.73
CA GLU A 134 12.80 -12.85 -27.17
C GLU A 134 13.09 -14.36 -27.34
N LEU A 135 12.61 -15.22 -26.45
CA LEU A 135 12.75 -16.68 -26.56
C LEU A 135 11.96 -17.25 -27.75
N GLU A 136 10.73 -16.79 -27.95
CA GLU A 136 9.88 -17.17 -29.09
C GLU A 136 10.56 -16.83 -30.43
N GLN A 137 11.18 -15.64 -30.53
CA GLN A 137 11.97 -15.26 -31.69
C GLN A 137 13.21 -16.14 -31.85
N GLY A 138 13.88 -16.49 -30.76
CA GLY A 138 15.04 -17.37 -30.76
C GLY A 138 14.73 -18.75 -31.33
N ILE A 139 13.58 -19.33 -30.99
CA ILE A 139 13.12 -20.63 -31.51
C ILE A 139 13.00 -20.63 -33.03
N LEU A 140 12.58 -19.52 -33.64
CA LEU A 140 12.40 -19.43 -35.10
C LEU A 140 13.71 -19.56 -35.89
N VAL A 141 14.83 -19.19 -35.27
CA VAL A 141 16.16 -19.17 -35.92
C VAL A 141 17.04 -20.31 -35.42
N GLU A 142 16.69 -20.95 -34.30
CA GLU A 142 17.41 -22.10 -33.78
C GLU A 142 17.32 -23.28 -34.76
N GLU A 143 18.42 -24.04 -34.89
CA GLU A 143 18.46 -25.24 -35.73
C GLU A 143 18.57 -26.52 -34.89
N ASN A 144 19.03 -26.40 -33.65
CA ASN A 144 19.12 -27.50 -32.70
C ASN A 144 17.74 -27.80 -32.07
N GLU A 145 17.13 -28.91 -32.50
CA GLU A 145 15.82 -29.37 -32.02
C GLU A 145 15.78 -29.66 -30.51
N GLU A 146 16.88 -30.10 -29.89
CA GLU A 146 16.94 -30.31 -28.44
C GLU A 146 16.87 -28.98 -27.69
N LEU A 147 17.57 -27.96 -28.20
CA LEU A 147 17.57 -26.62 -27.62
C LEU A 147 16.22 -25.91 -27.82
N LYS A 148 15.58 -26.12 -28.98
CA LYS A 148 14.20 -25.65 -29.22
C LYS A 148 13.23 -26.24 -28.19
N ALA A 149 13.21 -27.56 -28.05
CA ALA A 149 12.33 -28.23 -27.10
C ALA A 149 12.57 -27.76 -25.66
N HIS A 150 13.84 -27.52 -25.28
CA HIS A 150 14.16 -26.94 -23.98
C HIS A 150 13.59 -25.52 -23.81
N THR A 151 13.75 -24.68 -24.84
CA THR A 151 13.28 -23.29 -24.84
C THR A 151 11.75 -23.21 -24.82
N GLU A 152 11.05 -24.05 -25.58
CA GLU A 152 9.59 -24.16 -25.56
C GLU A 152 9.06 -24.54 -24.16
N ASN A 153 9.70 -25.52 -23.51
CA ASN A 153 9.35 -25.89 -22.14
C ASN A 153 9.57 -24.73 -21.16
N ALA A 154 10.65 -23.96 -21.33
CA ALA A 154 10.90 -22.77 -20.51
C ALA A 154 9.81 -21.72 -20.72
N ILE A 155 9.40 -21.44 -21.96
CA ILE A 155 8.31 -20.51 -22.28
C ILE A 155 7.00 -20.93 -21.60
N VAL A 156 6.66 -22.22 -21.63
CA VAL A 156 5.45 -22.74 -20.96
C VAL A 156 5.50 -22.46 -19.45
N GLN A 157 6.63 -22.71 -18.79
CA GLN A 157 6.79 -22.44 -17.36
C GLN A 157 6.70 -20.95 -17.01
N LEU A 158 7.28 -20.09 -17.86
CA LEU A 158 7.20 -18.64 -17.69
C LEU A 158 5.76 -18.12 -17.87
N ASN A 159 5.04 -18.63 -18.85
CA ASN A 159 3.64 -18.29 -19.07
C ASN A 159 2.73 -18.76 -17.92
N ASP A 160 2.93 -19.96 -17.39
CA ASP A 160 2.20 -20.41 -16.19
C ASP A 160 2.49 -19.50 -14.99
N SER A 161 3.75 -19.13 -14.78
CA SER A 161 4.13 -18.19 -13.72
C SER A 161 3.45 -16.82 -13.87
N LEU A 162 3.40 -16.28 -15.10
CA LEU A 162 2.71 -15.02 -15.40
C LEU A 162 1.20 -15.12 -15.17
N SER A 163 0.57 -16.22 -15.59
CA SER A 163 -0.87 -16.44 -15.43
C SER A 163 -1.30 -16.46 -13.96
N ARG A 164 -0.41 -16.86 -13.05
CA ARG A 164 -0.64 -16.86 -11.60
C ARG A 164 -0.34 -15.50 -10.97
N LEU A 165 0.72 -14.83 -11.42
CA LEU A 165 1.17 -13.57 -10.83
C LEU A 165 0.27 -12.38 -11.21
N ARG A 166 -0.16 -12.30 -12.47
CA ARG A 166 -0.91 -11.16 -13.01
C ARG A 166 -2.20 -10.86 -12.24
N PRO A 167 -3.10 -11.85 -11.99
CA PRO A 167 -4.34 -11.59 -11.26
C PRO A 167 -4.12 -11.09 -9.83
N VAL A 168 -3.04 -11.53 -9.18
CA VAL A 168 -2.69 -11.11 -7.82
C VAL A 168 -2.27 -9.63 -7.79
N LEU A 169 -1.49 -9.20 -8.78
CA LEU A 169 -1.09 -7.80 -8.92
C LEU A 169 -2.27 -6.91 -9.29
N ASP A 170 -3.09 -7.34 -10.26
CA ASP A 170 -4.27 -6.61 -10.70
C ASP A 170 -5.26 -6.40 -9.53
N THR A 171 -5.53 -7.45 -8.75
CA THR A 171 -6.36 -7.34 -7.52
C THR A 171 -5.76 -6.34 -6.53
N SER A 172 -4.44 -6.31 -6.39
CA SER A 172 -3.78 -5.35 -5.50
C SER A 172 -3.87 -3.91 -6.03
N ASP A 173 -3.82 -3.72 -7.35
CA ASP A 173 -4.02 -2.41 -7.98
C ASP A 173 -5.45 -1.91 -7.76
N GLU A 174 -6.45 -2.78 -7.96
CA GLU A 174 -7.87 -2.48 -7.69
C GLU A 174 -8.11 -2.11 -6.23
N GLU A 175 -7.53 -2.83 -5.27
CA GLU A 175 -7.63 -2.52 -3.83
C GLU A 175 -7.02 -1.15 -3.50
N MET A 176 -5.89 -0.80 -4.12
CA MET A 176 -5.23 0.50 -3.94
C MET A 176 -6.06 1.65 -4.52
N GLU A 177 -6.67 1.45 -5.69
CA GLU A 177 -7.57 2.43 -6.30
C GLU A 177 -8.84 2.63 -5.46
N ALA A 178 -9.47 1.54 -5.02
CA ALA A 178 -10.64 1.59 -4.16
C ALA A 178 -10.32 2.28 -2.82
N LEU A 179 -9.14 2.02 -2.24
CA LEU A 179 -8.66 2.72 -1.06
C LEU A 179 -8.52 4.22 -1.32
N ALA A 180 -7.90 4.62 -2.44
CA ALA A 180 -7.70 6.04 -2.78
C ALA A 180 -9.03 6.80 -2.95
N VAL A 181 -10.06 6.16 -3.49
CA VAL A 181 -11.42 6.72 -3.57
C VAL A 181 -12.01 6.89 -2.17
N LYS A 182 -11.99 5.83 -1.36
CA LYS A 182 -12.52 5.88 0.02
C LYS A 182 -11.81 6.90 0.90
N GLU A 183 -10.51 7.06 0.74
CA GLU A 183 -9.72 8.06 1.46
C GLU A 183 -10.22 9.49 1.17
N LYS A 184 -10.52 9.80 -0.10
CA LYS A 184 -11.08 11.11 -0.46
C LYS A 184 -12.46 11.33 0.13
N GLU A 185 -13.29 10.30 0.17
CA GLU A 185 -14.62 10.36 0.80
C GLU A 185 -14.51 10.57 2.31
N MET A 186 -13.62 9.83 2.97
CA MET A 186 -13.36 9.96 4.40
C MET A 186 -12.79 11.33 4.76
N ASP A 187 -11.86 11.88 3.98
CA ASP A 187 -11.32 13.22 4.21
C ASP A 187 -12.43 14.30 4.14
N ARG A 188 -13.37 14.17 3.18
CA ARG A 188 -14.53 15.07 3.08
C ARG A 188 -15.45 14.93 4.30
N LEU A 189 -15.75 13.70 4.71
CA LEU A 189 -16.61 13.43 5.84
C LEU A 189 -15.98 13.95 7.15
N ILE A 190 -14.68 13.69 7.36
CA ILE A 190 -13.92 14.19 8.50
C ILE A 190 -13.98 15.71 8.55
N HIS A 191 -13.78 16.38 7.42
CA HIS A 191 -13.83 17.84 7.37
C HIS A 191 -15.22 18.40 7.73
N GLN A 192 -16.28 17.85 7.14
CA GLN A 192 -17.65 18.26 7.41
C GLN A 192 -18.04 18.03 8.88
N PHE A 193 -17.74 16.85 9.41
CA PHE A 193 -18.10 16.49 10.78
C PHE A 193 -17.27 17.25 11.81
N LYS A 194 -15.97 17.49 11.54
CA LYS A 194 -15.12 18.35 12.37
C LYS A 194 -15.70 19.76 12.47
N ASN A 195 -16.09 20.36 11.35
CA ASN A 195 -16.69 21.70 11.34
C ASN A 195 -17.99 21.72 12.13
N TYR A 196 -18.85 20.72 11.94
CA TYR A 196 -20.09 20.58 12.70
C TYR A 196 -19.83 20.49 14.21
N LEU A 197 -18.93 19.61 14.65
CA LEU A 197 -18.58 19.47 16.07
C LEU A 197 -17.93 20.74 16.65
N LEU A 198 -17.15 21.48 15.87
CA LEU A 198 -16.60 22.76 16.31
C LEU A 198 -17.70 23.82 16.51
N ILE A 199 -18.69 23.87 15.61
CA ILE A 199 -19.85 24.76 15.75
C ILE A 199 -20.65 24.40 17.01
N GLU A 200 -20.94 23.11 17.21
CA GLU A 200 -21.66 22.65 18.41
C GLU A 200 -20.87 22.95 19.69
N LYS A 201 -19.54 22.85 19.63
CA LYS A 201 -18.69 23.20 20.76
C LYS A 201 -18.78 24.70 21.07
N ILE A 202 -18.70 25.55 20.05
CA ILE A 202 -18.83 27.01 20.21
C ILE A 202 -20.19 27.36 20.81
N LYS A 203 -21.29 26.78 20.30
CA LYS A 203 -22.64 27.01 20.84
C LYS A 203 -22.70 26.69 22.34
N LEU A 204 -22.11 25.57 22.74
CA LEU A 204 -22.05 25.16 24.14
C LEU A 204 -21.20 26.10 24.99
N ASP A 205 -20.02 26.51 24.50
CA ASP A 205 -19.14 27.44 25.20
C ASP A 205 -19.83 28.82 25.36
N THR A 206 -20.59 29.30 24.36
CA THR A 206 -21.37 30.55 24.44
C THR A 206 -22.63 30.47 25.30
N TYR A 207 -23.16 29.27 25.56
CA TYR A 207 -24.33 29.09 26.44
C TYR A 207 -23.97 29.13 27.93
N GLN A 208 -22.68 29.04 28.28
CA GLN A 208 -22.19 29.07 29.67
C GLN A 208 -21.83 30.47 30.20
N GLU A 209 -22.07 31.55 29.45
CA GLU A 209 -22.07 32.92 30.01
C GLU A 209 -23.51 33.45 30.04
N PRO A 210 -24.20 33.23 31.17
CA PRO A 210 -24.55 34.39 31.99
C PRO A 210 -24.41 34.10 33.49
N GLU A 211 -23.36 34.64 34.10
CA GLU A 211 -23.36 35.39 35.38
C GLU A 211 -21.96 35.95 35.70
#